data_AF-A0A149PN81-F1
#
_entry.id   AF-A0A149PN81-F1
#
_cell.length_a   1.000
_cell.length_b   1.000
_cell.length_c   1.000
_cell.angle_alpha   90.00
_cell.angle_beta   90.00
_cell.angle_gamma   90.00
#
_symmetry.space_group_name_H-M   'P 1'
#
loop_
_entity.id
_entity.type
_entity.pdbx_description
1 polymer ?
#
loop_
_entity_poly.entity_id
_entity_poly.type
_entity_poly.pdbx_seq_one_letter_code
_entity_poly.pdbx_strand_id
1 'polypeptide(L)'
;MALTDALACYLKGIKTISTLRACVLLLRHGYTQEVGALCRMADDFCNEILFLLVPQGKDGYSDDQVKFLENFYQEEFERPDDPLRSPQKRDTVPAKKIHATFGKLAGGELNPSDAQELLRTVQQAFSGYVHGAYPHIMELFGGNPPRFHMSGMLGTPRIEEWRAQLVGYIHRLIMVTIFVVRKQGVAYLEAPLRAFLADFEGHTGTKPTSPASKILAEYKKGRAS
;
A
#
# COMPACT_ATOMS: atom_id res chain seq x y z
N MET A 1 -7.52 -22.95 17.40
CA MET A 1 -7.66 -22.83 15.94
C MET A 1 -6.58 -21.85 15.50
N ALA A 2 -5.54 -22.32 14.80
CA ALA A 2 -4.44 -21.45 14.39
C ALA A 2 -4.95 -20.49 13.30
N LEU A 3 -5.16 -19.23 13.65
CA LEU A 3 -5.48 -18.18 12.68
C LEU A 3 -4.28 -18.06 11.72
N THR A 4 -4.47 -18.49 10.47
CA THR A 4 -3.36 -18.61 9.53
C THR A 4 -3.07 -17.25 8.89
N ASP A 5 -1.93 -16.67 9.23
CA ASP A 5 -1.22 -15.64 8.48
C ASP A 5 -1.27 -15.80 6.95
N ALA A 6 -1.18 -17.02 6.43
CA ALA A 6 -1.34 -17.29 5.00
C ALA A 6 -2.71 -16.82 4.48
N LEU A 7 -3.81 -17.21 5.13
CA LEU A 7 -5.14 -16.74 4.75
C LEU A 7 -5.27 -15.22 4.87
N ALA A 8 -4.70 -14.60 5.91
CA ALA A 8 -4.73 -13.14 6.05
C ALA A 8 -4.04 -12.44 4.87
N CYS A 9 -2.85 -12.90 4.49
CA CYS A 9 -2.13 -12.41 3.31
C CYS A 9 -2.92 -12.62 2.01
N TYR A 10 -3.58 -13.76 1.85
CA TYR A 10 -4.41 -14.05 0.67
C TYR A 10 -5.61 -13.09 0.57
N LEU A 11 -6.35 -12.90 1.66
CA LEU A 11 -7.50 -11.99 1.71
C LEU A 11 -7.10 -10.53 1.48
N LYS A 12 -5.99 -10.08 2.07
CA LYS A 12 -5.41 -8.76 1.80
C LYS A 12 -4.98 -8.63 0.34
N GLY A 13 -4.42 -9.69 -0.26
CA GLY A 13 -4.10 -9.75 -1.69
C GLY A 13 -5.33 -9.54 -2.58
N ILE A 14 -6.41 -10.27 -2.32
CA ILE A 14 -7.70 -10.09 -3.02
C ILE A 14 -8.19 -8.64 -2.87
N LYS A 15 -8.19 -8.11 -1.64
CA LYS A 15 -8.66 -6.75 -1.37
C LYS A 15 -7.81 -5.70 -2.09
N THR A 16 -6.50 -5.93 -2.22
CA THR A 16 -5.58 -5.05 -2.95
C THR A 16 -5.90 -5.04 -4.45
N ILE A 17 -6.16 -6.21 -5.06
CA ILE A 17 -6.59 -6.30 -6.47
C ILE A 17 -7.93 -5.59 -6.68
N SER A 18 -8.91 -5.81 -5.80
CA SER A 18 -10.21 -5.12 -5.84
C SER A 18 -10.04 -3.59 -5.78
N THR A 19 -9.17 -3.12 -4.89
CA THR A 19 -8.84 -1.69 -4.74
C THR A 19 -8.25 -1.10 -6.00
N LEU A 20 -7.29 -1.79 -6.64
CA LEU A 20 -6.69 -1.32 -7.88
C LEU A 20 -7.70 -1.23 -9.03
N ARG A 21 -8.62 -2.21 -9.14
CA ARG A 21 -9.69 -2.15 -10.16
C ARG A 21 -10.57 -0.91 -9.95
N ALA A 22 -10.87 -0.57 -8.69
CA ALA A 22 -11.58 0.66 -8.37
C ALA A 22 -10.76 1.91 -8.73
N CYS A 23 -9.45 1.95 -8.46
CA CYS A 23 -8.58 3.04 -8.91
C CYS A 23 -8.66 3.27 -10.42
N VAL A 24 -8.55 2.20 -11.22
CA VAL A 24 -8.60 2.28 -12.69
C VAL A 24 -9.96 2.80 -13.16
N LEU A 25 -11.06 2.32 -12.57
CA LEU A 25 -12.41 2.78 -12.91
C LEU A 25 -12.57 4.27 -12.57
N LEU A 26 -12.23 4.67 -11.35
CA LEU A 26 -12.37 6.04 -10.87
C LEU A 26 -11.50 7.02 -11.65
N LEU A 27 -10.25 6.66 -11.96
CA LEU A 27 -9.39 7.49 -12.79
C LEU A 27 -9.98 7.72 -14.19
N ARG A 28 -10.57 6.69 -14.81
CA ARG A 28 -11.24 6.82 -16.12
C ARG A 28 -12.42 7.79 -16.08
N HIS A 29 -13.04 7.97 -14.91
CA HIS A 29 -14.12 8.94 -14.69
C HIS A 29 -13.63 10.26 -14.07
N GLY A 30 -12.31 10.42 -13.87
CA GLY A 30 -11.68 11.66 -13.41
C GLY A 30 -11.64 11.87 -11.89
N TYR A 31 -11.92 10.84 -11.09
CA TYR A 31 -11.96 10.91 -9.62
C TYR A 31 -10.57 10.70 -8.99
N THR A 32 -9.68 11.69 -9.15
CA THR A 32 -8.28 11.62 -8.71
C THR A 32 -8.08 11.66 -7.20
N GLN A 33 -8.93 12.39 -6.46
CA GLN A 33 -8.89 12.44 -5.00
C GLN A 33 -9.17 11.07 -4.40
N GLU A 34 -10.21 10.41 -4.91
CA GLU A 34 -10.62 9.07 -4.49
C GLU A 34 -9.55 8.04 -4.85
N VAL A 35 -8.92 8.18 -6.02
CA VAL A 35 -7.76 7.35 -6.39
C VAL A 35 -6.63 7.49 -5.37
N GLY A 36 -6.34 8.70 -4.88
CA GLY A 36 -5.35 8.91 -3.83
C GLY A 36 -5.70 8.25 -2.50
N ALA A 37 -6.96 8.31 -2.08
CA ALA A 37 -7.43 7.60 -0.90
C ALA A 37 -7.34 6.06 -1.05
N LEU A 38 -7.65 5.54 -2.25
CA LEU A 38 -7.51 4.11 -2.53
C LEU A 38 -6.04 3.67 -2.61
N CYS A 39 -5.14 4.51 -3.12
CA CYS A 39 -3.69 4.27 -3.11
C CYS A 39 -3.16 4.18 -1.67
N ARG A 40 -3.60 5.08 -0.78
CA ARG A 40 -3.32 5.01 0.67
C ARG A 40 -3.74 3.66 1.25
N MET A 41 -4.94 3.21 0.91
CA MET A 41 -5.50 1.94 1.39
C MET A 41 -4.73 0.74 0.81
N ALA A 42 -4.33 0.79 -0.46
CA ALA A 42 -3.51 -0.25 -1.08
C ALA A 42 -2.13 -0.36 -0.40
N ASP A 43 -1.50 0.76 -0.04
CA ASP A 43 -0.23 0.76 0.69
C ASP A 43 -0.38 0.10 2.08
N ASP A 44 -1.49 0.32 2.81
CA ASP A 44 -1.75 -0.38 4.08
C ASP A 44 -1.77 -1.90 3.87
N PHE A 45 -2.52 -2.38 2.89
CA PHE A 45 -2.61 -3.82 2.64
C PHE A 45 -1.27 -4.43 2.22
N CYS A 46 -0.53 -3.73 1.35
CA CYS A 46 0.82 -4.16 0.96
C CYS A 46 1.72 -4.23 2.20
N ASN A 47 1.63 -3.24 3.09
CA ASN A 47 2.45 -3.19 4.29
C ASN A 47 2.12 -4.31 5.29
N GLU A 48 0.85 -4.62 5.46
CA GLU A 48 0.37 -5.70 6.32
C GLU A 48 0.75 -7.08 5.77
N ILE A 49 0.69 -7.30 4.44
CA ILE A 49 1.15 -8.53 3.80
C ILE A 49 2.64 -8.74 4.07
N LEU A 50 3.44 -7.69 3.88
CA LEU A 50 4.88 -7.75 4.11
C LEU A 50 5.21 -7.95 5.59
N PHE A 51 4.45 -7.32 6.49
CA PHE A 51 4.55 -7.53 7.94
C PHE A 51 4.30 -8.98 8.35
N LEU A 52 3.40 -9.70 7.68
CA LEU A 52 3.10 -11.10 7.95
C LEU A 52 3.94 -12.11 7.15
N LEU A 53 4.77 -11.62 6.21
CA LEU A 53 5.49 -12.48 5.27
C LEU A 53 6.42 -13.46 5.98
N VAL A 54 7.17 -12.98 6.98
CA VAL A 54 8.06 -13.81 7.80
C VAL A 54 7.88 -13.51 9.30
N PRO A 55 8.16 -14.47 10.19
CA PRO A 55 8.14 -14.25 11.63
C PRO A 55 9.15 -13.19 12.07
N GLN A 56 8.77 -12.30 13.00
CA GLN A 56 9.58 -11.13 13.41
C GLN A 56 10.09 -11.22 14.86
N GLY A 57 9.60 -12.17 15.64
CA GLY A 57 10.02 -12.45 17.02
C GLY A 57 11.26 -13.34 17.09
N LYS A 58 11.74 -13.59 18.32
CA LYS A 58 12.93 -14.42 18.57
C LYS A 58 12.69 -15.90 18.23
N ASP A 59 11.50 -16.41 18.61
CA ASP A 59 11.12 -17.82 18.50
C ASP A 59 9.84 -18.01 17.65
N GLY A 60 9.62 -17.12 16.68
CA GLY A 60 8.44 -17.13 15.81
C GLY A 60 7.84 -15.76 15.58
N TYR A 61 6.51 -15.69 15.52
CA TYR A 61 5.78 -14.44 15.33
C TYR A 61 5.96 -13.51 16.54
N SER A 62 6.08 -12.20 16.31
CA SER A 62 6.11 -11.23 17.41
C SER A 62 4.71 -11.02 18.00
N ASP A 63 4.63 -10.49 19.22
CA ASP A 63 3.36 -10.14 19.88
C ASP A 63 2.48 -9.23 19.00
N ASP A 64 3.11 -8.27 18.28
CA ASP A 64 2.38 -7.40 17.37
C ASP A 64 1.82 -8.15 16.15
N GLN A 65 2.51 -9.18 15.64
CA GLN A 65 1.98 -9.99 14.54
C GLN A 65 0.86 -10.91 15.01
N VAL A 66 0.98 -11.51 16.20
CA VAL A 66 -0.08 -12.31 16.81
C VAL A 66 -1.32 -11.45 17.03
N LYS A 67 -1.16 -10.29 17.67
CA LYS A 67 -2.23 -9.32 17.89
C LYS A 67 -2.86 -8.86 16.58
N PHE A 68 -2.06 -8.61 15.54
CA PHE A 68 -2.60 -8.27 14.22
C PHE A 68 -3.53 -9.37 13.69
N LEU A 69 -3.10 -10.63 13.76
CA LEU A 69 -3.90 -11.75 13.25
C LEU A 69 -5.18 -11.93 14.07
N GLU A 70 -5.09 -11.86 15.40
CA GLU A 70 -6.26 -11.90 16.28
C GLU A 70 -7.27 -10.82 15.90
N ASN A 71 -6.81 -9.57 15.76
CA ASN A 71 -7.68 -8.44 15.40
C ASN A 71 -8.21 -8.53 13.96
N PHE A 72 -7.44 -9.09 13.02
CA PHE A 72 -7.85 -9.21 11.62
C PHE A 72 -9.06 -10.14 11.44
N TYR A 73 -9.09 -11.24 12.20
CA TYR A 73 -10.20 -12.21 12.16
C TYR A 73 -11.33 -11.89 13.13
N GLN A 74 -11.16 -10.84 13.92
CA GLN A 74 -12.15 -10.38 14.86
C GLN A 74 -13.23 -9.56 14.12
N GLU A 75 -14.50 -9.89 14.37
CA GLU A 75 -15.65 -9.10 13.89
C GLU A 75 -15.62 -7.65 14.41
N GLU A 76 -16.39 -6.75 13.79
CA GLU A 76 -16.47 -5.37 14.30
C GLU A 76 -17.33 -5.28 15.57
N PHE A 77 -18.43 -6.05 15.61
CA PHE A 77 -19.38 -6.07 16.72
C PHE A 77 -19.70 -7.52 17.14
N GLU A 78 -19.65 -7.80 18.43
CA GLU A 78 -20.07 -9.08 19.01
C GLU A 78 -21.60 -9.23 19.00
N ARG A 79 -22.29 -8.08 19.05
CA ARG A 79 -23.75 -7.96 19.04
C ARG A 79 -24.17 -7.16 17.81
N PRO A 80 -24.33 -7.80 16.63
CA PRO A 80 -24.68 -7.09 15.40
C PRO A 80 -26.05 -6.41 15.44
N ASP A 81 -26.96 -6.90 16.30
CA ASP A 81 -28.31 -6.39 16.54
C ASP A 81 -28.36 -5.21 17.53
N ASP A 82 -27.36 -5.07 18.40
CA ASP A 82 -27.17 -3.89 19.27
C ASP A 82 -25.69 -3.42 19.24
N PRO A 83 -25.21 -2.85 18.10
CA PRO A 83 -23.82 -2.46 17.94
C PRO A 83 -23.33 -1.44 18.99
N LEU A 84 -24.23 -0.56 19.46
CA LEU A 84 -23.91 0.46 20.45
C LEU A 84 -23.56 -0.12 21.82
N ARG A 85 -24.07 -1.31 22.13
CA ARG A 85 -23.76 -2.04 23.38
C ARG A 85 -22.84 -3.22 23.18
N SER A 86 -22.27 -3.38 21.99
CA SER A 86 -21.23 -4.37 21.74
C SER A 86 -20.00 -4.05 22.61
N PRO A 87 -19.56 -4.95 23.50
CA PRO A 87 -18.42 -4.70 24.39
C PRO A 87 -17.08 -4.77 23.64
N GLN A 88 -17.11 -5.38 22.46
CA GLN A 88 -15.96 -5.61 21.60
C GLN A 88 -15.35 -4.29 21.12
N LYS A 89 -14.03 -4.17 21.31
CA LYS A 89 -13.21 -3.11 20.74
C LYS A 89 -12.12 -3.76 19.91
N ARG A 90 -12.28 -3.71 18.59
CA ARG A 90 -11.23 -4.17 17.69
C ARG A 90 -10.10 -3.14 17.71
N ASP A 91 -8.97 -3.52 18.29
CA ASP A 91 -7.78 -2.67 18.31
C ASP A 91 -7.04 -2.75 16.96
N THR A 92 -6.14 -1.81 16.70
CA THR A 92 -5.28 -1.85 15.50
C THR A 92 -3.82 -1.80 15.89
N VAL A 93 -2.99 -2.57 15.18
CA VAL A 93 -1.53 -2.45 15.34
C VAL A 93 -1.10 -1.14 14.69
N PRO A 94 -0.42 -0.23 15.42
CA PRO A 94 -0.02 1.05 14.85
C PRO A 94 0.87 0.87 13.61
N ALA A 95 0.63 1.65 12.56
CA ALA A 95 1.40 1.59 11.31
C ALA A 95 2.91 1.73 11.53
N LYS A 96 3.34 2.54 12.51
CA LYS A 96 4.76 2.66 12.90
C LYS A 96 5.39 1.32 13.29
N LYS A 97 4.64 0.45 13.99
CA LYS A 97 5.11 -0.88 14.38
C LYS A 97 5.19 -1.83 13.18
N ILE A 98 4.21 -1.74 12.27
CA ILE A 98 4.22 -2.46 11.00
C ILE A 98 5.47 -2.06 10.19
N HIS A 99 5.70 -0.76 9.99
CA HIS A 99 6.87 -0.24 9.27
C HIS A 99 8.19 -0.66 9.89
N ALA A 100 8.27 -0.77 11.22
CA ALA A 100 9.51 -1.15 11.89
C ALA A 100 10.10 -2.48 11.37
N THR A 101 9.25 -3.40 10.92
CA THR A 101 9.65 -4.72 10.40
C THR A 101 10.35 -4.69 9.05
N PHE A 102 10.14 -3.64 8.26
CA PHE A 102 10.72 -3.51 6.92
C PHE A 102 12.23 -3.36 6.93
N GLY A 103 12.79 -2.85 8.03
CA GLY A 103 14.23 -2.79 8.19
C GLY A 103 14.92 -4.16 8.10
N LYS A 104 14.23 -5.23 8.50
CA LYS A 104 14.73 -6.61 8.39
C LYS A 104 14.56 -7.16 6.97
N LEU A 105 13.43 -6.86 6.32
CA LEU A 105 13.14 -7.33 4.95
C LEU A 105 14.03 -6.66 3.89
N ALA A 106 14.34 -5.38 4.07
CA ALA A 106 15.22 -4.61 3.19
C ALA A 106 16.73 -4.81 3.48
N GLY A 107 17.06 -5.72 4.41
CA GLY A 107 18.43 -5.98 4.82
C GLY A 107 19.31 -6.35 3.63
N GLY A 108 20.28 -5.49 3.31
CA GLY A 108 21.20 -5.65 2.18
C GLY A 108 20.94 -4.71 1.00
N GLU A 109 19.72 -4.16 0.84
CA GLU A 109 19.40 -3.20 -0.23
C GLU A 109 19.39 -1.75 0.26
N LEU A 110 18.88 -1.52 1.47
CA LEU A 110 18.76 -0.22 2.10
C LEU A 110 19.00 -0.34 3.61
N ASN A 111 19.53 0.71 4.23
CA ASN A 111 19.62 0.69 5.70
C ASN A 111 18.20 0.70 6.30
N PRO A 112 17.99 0.06 7.47
CA PRO A 112 16.68 -0.07 8.09
C PRO A 112 15.94 1.24 8.32
N SER A 113 16.67 2.28 8.75
CA SER A 113 16.11 3.60 9.05
C SER A 113 15.54 4.26 7.80
N ASP A 114 16.28 4.21 6.70
CA ASP A 114 15.87 4.79 5.42
C ASP A 114 14.67 4.03 4.83
N ALA A 115 14.60 2.70 4.98
CA ALA A 115 13.46 1.91 4.54
C ALA A 115 12.17 2.27 5.29
N GLN A 116 12.27 2.40 6.62
CA GLN A 116 11.15 2.83 7.46
C GLN A 116 10.69 4.25 7.11
N GLU A 117 11.65 5.17 6.92
CA GLU A 117 11.34 6.57 6.62
C GLU A 117 10.67 6.72 5.25
N LEU A 118 11.12 6.00 4.22
CA LEU A 118 10.48 6.02 2.91
C LEU A 118 9.02 5.57 2.97
N LEU A 119 8.72 4.47 3.68
CA LEU A 119 7.35 3.98 3.86
C LEU A 119 6.49 4.98 4.63
N ARG A 120 7.05 5.58 5.69
CA ARG A 120 6.38 6.62 6.46
C ARG A 120 6.06 7.85 5.59
N THR A 121 7.01 8.30 4.77
CA THR A 121 6.83 9.44 3.86
C THR A 121 5.74 9.17 2.84
N VAL A 122 5.76 7.99 2.19
CA VAL A 122 4.69 7.60 1.25
C VAL A 122 3.34 7.60 1.96
N GLN A 123 3.24 6.92 3.10
CA GLN A 123 1.99 6.86 3.86
C GLN A 123 1.45 8.26 4.21
N GLN A 124 2.33 9.15 4.68
CA GLN A 124 1.97 10.52 5.04
C GLN A 124 1.49 11.32 3.82
N ALA A 125 2.14 11.18 2.67
CA ALA A 125 1.79 11.89 1.45
C ALA A 125 0.35 11.60 0.99
N PHE A 126 -0.11 10.35 1.15
CA PHE A 126 -1.46 9.97 0.77
C PHE A 126 -2.49 10.09 1.89
N SER A 127 -2.07 10.25 3.15
CA SER A 127 -2.98 10.41 4.29
C SER A 127 -3.89 11.63 4.15
N GLY A 128 -3.43 12.68 3.46
CA GLY A 128 -4.22 13.88 3.19
C GLY A 128 -5.43 13.65 2.29
N TYR A 129 -5.37 12.68 1.37
CA TYR A 129 -6.53 12.29 0.54
C TYR A 129 -7.63 11.60 1.36
N VAL A 130 -7.26 10.90 2.44
CA VAL A 130 -8.24 10.22 3.30
C VAL A 130 -8.89 11.20 4.28
N HIS A 131 -8.12 12.11 4.86
CA HIS A 131 -8.62 13.03 5.90
C HIS A 131 -9.10 14.38 5.37
N GLY A 132 -8.97 14.65 4.07
CA GLY A 132 -9.34 15.94 3.49
C GLY A 132 -8.40 17.06 3.95
N ALA A 133 -7.09 16.86 3.84
CA ALA A 133 -6.14 17.93 4.13
C ALA A 133 -6.32 19.07 3.12
N TYR A 134 -6.20 20.32 3.60
CA TYR A 134 -6.35 21.53 2.77
C TYR A 134 -5.62 21.45 1.42
N PRO A 135 -4.31 21.14 1.33
CA PRO A 135 -3.61 21.12 0.04
C PRO A 135 -4.20 20.08 -0.92
N HIS A 136 -4.61 18.92 -0.41
CA HIS A 136 -5.23 17.85 -1.21
C HIS A 136 -6.61 18.28 -1.73
N ILE A 137 -7.46 18.87 -0.89
CA ILE A 137 -8.76 19.43 -1.31
C ILE A 137 -8.57 20.50 -2.39
N MET A 138 -7.58 21.39 -2.22
CA MET A 138 -7.32 22.46 -3.18
C MET A 138 -6.83 21.96 -4.54
N GLU A 139 -6.42 20.69 -4.68
CA GLU A 139 -6.15 20.11 -5.99
C GLU A 139 -7.40 20.06 -6.87
N LEU A 140 -8.60 20.01 -6.28
CA LEU A 140 -9.87 20.07 -7.01
C LEU A 140 -10.15 21.46 -7.61
N PHE A 141 -9.45 22.51 -7.19
CA PHE A 141 -9.71 23.88 -7.59
C PHE A 141 -8.85 24.30 -8.78
N GLY A 142 -9.47 24.87 -9.81
CA GLY A 142 -8.74 25.38 -10.97
C GLY A 142 -9.64 25.84 -12.12
N GLY A 143 -9.03 26.01 -13.30
CA GLY A 143 -9.71 26.43 -14.53
C GLY A 143 -9.87 27.94 -14.68
N ASN A 144 -10.54 28.33 -15.78
CA ASN A 144 -10.93 29.71 -16.06
C ASN A 144 -12.37 29.72 -16.64
N PRO A 145 -13.39 30.22 -15.92
CA PRO A 145 -13.30 30.80 -14.58
C PRO A 145 -12.94 29.77 -13.50
N PRO A 146 -12.32 30.19 -12.39
CA PRO A 146 -11.87 29.28 -11.34
C PRO A 146 -13.05 28.64 -10.60
N ARG A 147 -13.01 27.32 -10.42
CA ARG A 147 -14.06 26.54 -9.74
C ARG A 147 -13.52 25.25 -9.16
N PHE A 148 -14.31 24.62 -8.29
CA PHE A 148 -14.07 23.24 -7.87
C PHE A 148 -14.59 22.24 -8.90
N HIS A 149 -13.77 21.25 -9.22
CA HIS A 149 -14.10 20.15 -10.11
C HIS A 149 -14.85 19.03 -9.37
N MET A 150 -16.14 19.25 -9.10
CA MET A 150 -16.99 18.34 -8.29
C MET A 150 -17.50 17.09 -9.03
N SER A 151 -17.36 17.05 -10.36
CA SER A 151 -17.82 15.93 -11.21
C SER A 151 -16.65 15.22 -11.91
N GLY A 152 -15.50 15.20 -11.25
CA GLY A 152 -14.25 14.68 -11.79
C GLY A 152 -13.39 15.74 -12.47
N MET A 153 -12.11 15.39 -12.59
CA MET A 153 -11.01 16.24 -13.04
C MET A 153 -10.58 15.94 -14.48
N LEU A 154 -11.45 15.34 -15.29
CA LEU A 154 -11.15 15.09 -16.71
C LEU A 154 -10.78 16.39 -17.43
N GLY A 155 -9.77 16.32 -18.29
CA GLY A 155 -9.23 17.47 -19.01
C GLY A 155 -8.27 18.36 -18.19
N THR A 156 -8.00 18.02 -16.93
CA THR A 156 -6.95 18.68 -16.13
C THR A 156 -5.64 17.89 -16.17
N PRO A 157 -4.48 18.53 -15.89
CA PRO A 157 -3.20 17.84 -15.78
C PRO A 157 -3.19 16.70 -14.74
N ARG A 158 -4.09 16.74 -13.75
CA ARG A 158 -4.17 15.73 -12.68
C ARG A 158 -4.42 14.33 -13.22
N ILE A 159 -5.14 14.17 -14.33
CA ILE A 159 -5.39 12.84 -14.89
C ILE A 159 -4.11 12.15 -15.31
N GLU A 160 -3.21 12.86 -15.99
CA GLU A 160 -1.96 12.26 -16.48
C GLU A 160 -0.95 12.06 -15.35
N GLU A 161 -0.92 12.96 -14.36
CA GLU A 161 -0.15 12.77 -13.12
C GLU A 161 -0.57 11.48 -12.39
N TRP A 162 -1.88 11.26 -12.24
CA TRP A 162 -2.41 10.06 -11.59
C TRP A 162 -2.30 8.80 -12.43
N ARG A 163 -2.39 8.92 -13.76
CA ARG A 163 -2.09 7.81 -14.67
C ARG A 163 -0.66 7.32 -14.47
N ALA A 164 0.30 8.24 -14.44
CA ALA A 164 1.70 7.92 -14.20
C ALA A 164 1.90 7.29 -12.80
N GLN A 165 1.23 7.81 -11.78
CA GLN A 165 1.31 7.22 -10.43
C GLN A 165 0.73 5.81 -10.35
N LEU A 166 -0.41 5.54 -11.00
CA LEU A 166 -1.00 4.20 -10.97
C LEU A 166 -0.13 3.14 -11.62
N VAL A 167 0.73 3.48 -12.57
CA VAL A 167 1.72 2.53 -13.11
C VAL A 167 2.61 1.99 -11.99
N GLY A 168 3.08 2.86 -11.09
CA GLY A 168 3.86 2.46 -9.92
C GLY A 168 3.07 1.56 -8.95
N TYR A 169 1.78 1.82 -8.74
CA TYR A 169 0.94 0.97 -7.91
C TYR A 169 0.69 -0.41 -8.53
N ILE A 170 0.46 -0.48 -9.86
CA ILE A 170 0.33 -1.77 -10.54
C ILE A 170 1.61 -2.59 -10.37
N HIS A 171 2.78 -1.98 -10.57
CA HIS A 171 4.08 -2.62 -10.34
C HIS A 171 4.20 -3.21 -8.93
N ARG A 172 3.94 -2.39 -7.89
CA ARG A 172 3.96 -2.83 -6.48
C ARG A 172 3.02 -4.00 -6.22
N LEU A 173 1.82 -3.97 -6.80
CA LEU A 173 0.82 -5.00 -6.59
C LEU A 173 1.17 -6.33 -7.26
N ILE A 174 1.83 -6.30 -8.42
CA ILE A 174 2.38 -7.50 -9.03
C ILE A 174 3.44 -8.10 -8.10
N MET A 175 4.36 -7.27 -7.57
CA MET A 175 5.37 -7.72 -6.60
C MET A 175 4.74 -8.33 -5.34
N VAL A 176 3.75 -7.67 -4.76
CA VAL A 176 3.04 -8.17 -3.57
C VAL A 176 2.31 -9.48 -3.86
N THR A 177 1.74 -9.65 -5.05
CA THR A 177 1.09 -10.91 -5.45
C THR A 177 2.08 -12.07 -5.47
N ILE A 178 3.33 -11.83 -5.91
CA ILE A 178 4.40 -12.84 -5.84
C ILE A 178 4.67 -13.24 -4.38
N PHE A 179 4.73 -12.29 -3.45
CA PHE A 179 4.91 -12.58 -2.03
C PHE A 179 3.73 -13.37 -1.43
N VAL A 180 2.49 -13.03 -1.80
CA VAL A 180 1.30 -13.78 -1.39
C VAL A 180 1.37 -15.23 -1.89
N VAL A 181 1.74 -15.44 -3.15
CA VAL A 181 1.92 -16.79 -3.73
C VAL A 181 2.96 -17.62 -2.96
N ARG A 182 4.11 -17.03 -2.63
CA ARG A 182 5.10 -17.70 -1.78
C ARG A 182 4.53 -18.06 -0.41
N LYS A 183 3.79 -17.13 0.20
CA LYS A 183 3.17 -17.34 1.50
C LYS A 183 2.15 -18.48 1.50
N GLN A 184 1.43 -18.68 0.38
CA GLN A 184 0.51 -19.80 0.20
C GLN A 184 1.21 -21.13 -0.11
N GLY A 185 2.52 -21.14 -0.40
CA GLY A 185 3.23 -22.35 -0.83
C GLY A 185 2.89 -22.82 -2.26
N VAL A 186 2.27 -21.98 -3.09
CA VAL A 186 1.88 -22.33 -4.48
C VAL A 186 2.98 -21.95 -5.48
N ALA A 187 4.17 -22.53 -5.30
CA ALA A 187 5.40 -22.15 -6.00
C ALA A 187 5.31 -22.15 -7.54
N TYR A 188 4.42 -22.98 -8.13
CA TYR A 188 4.23 -23.06 -9.58
C TYR A 188 3.73 -21.74 -10.21
N LEU A 189 3.11 -20.85 -9.42
CA LEU A 189 2.66 -19.52 -9.88
C LEU A 189 3.75 -18.44 -9.82
N GLU A 190 4.86 -18.68 -9.14
CA GLU A 190 5.90 -17.66 -8.97
C GLU A 190 6.59 -17.30 -10.29
N ALA A 191 6.99 -18.31 -11.08
CA ALA A 191 7.69 -18.06 -12.35
C ALA A 191 6.82 -17.29 -13.37
N PRO A 192 5.53 -17.66 -13.60
CA PRO A 192 4.63 -16.87 -14.43
C PRO A 192 4.45 -15.42 -13.96
N LEU A 193 4.28 -15.20 -12.65
CA LEU A 193 4.10 -13.86 -12.10
C LEU A 193 5.37 -13.00 -12.23
N ARG A 194 6.55 -13.60 -12.09
CA ARG A 194 7.83 -12.90 -12.33
C ARG A 194 8.03 -12.56 -13.79
N ALA A 195 7.65 -13.45 -14.71
CA ALA A 195 7.65 -13.15 -16.14
C ALA A 195 6.71 -12.00 -16.46
N PHE A 196 5.51 -11.98 -15.87
CA PHE A 196 4.57 -10.87 -16.00
C PHE A 196 5.12 -9.56 -15.42
N LEU A 197 5.79 -9.59 -14.27
CA LEU A 197 6.45 -8.42 -13.72
C LEU A 197 7.53 -7.87 -14.66
N ALA A 198 8.38 -8.74 -15.21
CA ALA A 198 9.45 -8.34 -16.13
C ALA A 198 8.88 -7.74 -17.43
N ASP A 199 7.81 -8.32 -17.96
CA ASP A 199 7.09 -7.80 -19.13
C ASP A 199 6.48 -6.42 -18.84
N PHE A 200 5.82 -6.26 -17.70
CA PHE A 200 5.26 -4.99 -17.26
C PHE A 200 6.34 -3.92 -17.11
N GLU A 201 7.45 -4.24 -16.45
CA GLU A 201 8.60 -3.36 -16.29
C GLU A 201 9.22 -2.93 -17.63
N GLY A 202 9.28 -3.84 -18.61
CA GLY A 202 9.77 -3.56 -19.96
C GLY A 202 8.90 -2.55 -20.71
N HIS A 203 7.57 -2.63 -20.55
CA HIS A 203 6.63 -1.72 -21.21
C HIS A 203 6.49 -0.37 -20.51
N THR A 204 6.74 -0.31 -19.21
CA THR A 204 6.45 0.89 -18.39
C THR A 204 7.69 1.63 -17.92
N GLY A 205 8.88 1.03 -18.10
CA GLY A 205 10.14 1.63 -17.64
C GLY A 205 10.28 1.65 -16.12
N THR A 206 9.46 0.89 -15.37
CA THR A 206 9.54 0.83 -13.89
C THR A 206 10.67 -0.04 -13.37
N LYS A 207 11.44 -0.69 -14.26
CA LYS A 207 12.58 -1.51 -13.87
C LYS A 207 13.60 -0.66 -13.10
N PRO A 208 14.03 -1.06 -11.89
CA PRO A 208 15.08 -0.37 -11.17
C PRO A 208 16.36 -0.30 -12.01
N THR A 209 16.88 0.90 -12.24
CA THR A 209 18.11 1.15 -13.02
C THR A 209 19.37 1.17 -12.15
N SER A 210 19.21 1.22 -10.84
CA SER A 210 20.29 1.21 -9.85
C SER A 210 19.78 0.70 -8.50
N PRO A 211 20.67 0.24 -7.60
CA PRO A 211 20.29 -0.15 -6.26
C PRO A 211 19.59 0.98 -5.50
N ALA A 212 18.59 0.65 -4.68
CA ALA A 212 17.80 1.63 -3.92
C ALA A 212 18.69 2.54 -3.04
N SER A 213 19.73 1.99 -2.42
CA SER A 213 20.71 2.74 -1.63
C SER A 213 21.45 3.82 -2.44
N LYS A 214 21.80 3.53 -3.69
CA LYS A 214 22.47 4.49 -4.59
C LYS A 214 21.52 5.61 -4.99
N ILE A 215 20.29 5.26 -5.41
CA ILE A 215 19.26 6.23 -5.78
C ILE A 215 18.99 7.19 -4.61
N LEU A 216 18.84 6.66 -3.40
CA LEU A 216 18.59 7.49 -2.22
C LEU A 216 19.79 8.38 -1.85
N ALA A 217 21.02 7.87 -1.98
CA ALA A 217 22.22 8.67 -1.73
C ALA A 217 22.35 9.84 -2.71
N GLU A 218 22.04 9.64 -3.99
CA GLU A 218 22.02 10.70 -5.01
C GLU A 218 20.94 11.74 -4.70
N TYR A 219 19.74 11.31 -4.32
CA TYR A 219 18.66 12.20 -3.90
C TYR A 219 19.06 13.07 -2.69
N LYS A 220 19.70 12.48 -1.67
CA LYS A 220 20.17 13.21 -0.48
C LYS A 220 21.27 14.22 -0.82
N LYS A 221 22.18 13.88 -1.74
CA LYS A 221 23.25 14.79 -2.19
C LYS A 221 22.72 16.01 -2.95
N GLY A 222 21.74 15.82 -3.84
CA GLY A 222 21.15 16.91 -4.63
C GLY A 222 20.35 17.95 -3.84
N ARG A 223 20.12 17.71 -2.54
CA ARG A 223 19.44 18.65 -1.62
C ARG A 223 20.36 19.23 -0.55
N ALA A 224 21.62 18.78 -0.50
CA ALA A 224 22.63 19.35 0.40
C ALA A 224 23.35 20.57 -0.21
N SER A 225 22.95 20.97 -1.42
CA SER A 225 23.37 22.17 -2.16
C SER A 225 22.22 23.17 -2.24
#